data_AF-A0A087TZY2-F1
#
_entry.id   AF-A0A087TZY2-F1
#
_cell.length_a   1.000
_cell.length_b   1.000
_cell.length_c   1.000
_cell.angle_alpha   90.00
_cell.angle_beta   90.00
_cell.angle_gamma   90.00
#
_symmetry.space_group_name_H-M   'P 1'
#
loop_
_entity.id
_entity.type
_entity.pdbx_description
1 polymer ?
#
loop_
_entity_poly.entity_id
_entity_poly.type
_entity_poly.pdbx_seq_one_letter_code
_entity_poly.pdbx_strand_id
1 'polypeptide(L)' 'MGCLLRGRACLLIPKKRTINELQHSRNMKSLQPPLPGDLAISFYVQSHKLVFAVYHILSKEAQGPLKFDVFQAESSVP' A
#
# COMPACT_ATOMS: atom_id res chain seq x y z
N MET A 1 -20.29 20.89 -10.75
CA MET A 1 -20.16 19.70 -9.85
C MET A 1 -19.02 18.73 -10.21
N GLY A 2 -18.55 18.63 -11.46
CA GLY A 2 -17.62 17.55 -11.88
C GLY A 2 -16.30 17.47 -11.10
N CYS A 3 -15.67 18.60 -10.79
CA CYS A 3 -14.41 18.62 -10.02
C CYS A 3 -14.57 18.09 -8.59
N LEU A 4 -15.68 18.43 -7.92
CA LEU A 4 -15.98 18.00 -6.56
C LEU A 4 -16.21 16.48 -6.48
N LEU A 5 -16.98 15.93 -7.43
CA LEU A 5 -17.22 14.50 -7.51
C LEU A 5 -15.94 13.72 -7.77
N ARG A 6 -15.06 14.24 -8.64
CA ARG A 6 -13.74 13.64 -8.89
C ARG A 6 -12.87 13.68 -7.63
N GLY A 7 -12.78 14.83 -6.95
CA GLY A 7 -12.02 14.95 -5.71
C GLY A 7 -12.49 13.95 -4.64
N ARG A 8 -13.81 13.85 -4.44
CA ARG A 8 -14.41 12.86 -3.54
C ARG A 8 -14.07 11.42 -3.95
N ALA A 9 -14.19 11.07 -5.24
CA ALA A 9 -13.87 9.72 -5.72
C ALA A 9 -12.38 9.37 -5.53
N CYS A 10 -11.48 10.34 -5.76
CA CYS A 10 -10.04 10.16 -5.55
C CYS A 10 -9.67 9.86 -4.09
N LEU A 11 -10.41 10.42 -3.13
CA LEU A 11 -10.19 10.16 -1.71
C LEU A 11 -10.90 8.88 -1.24
N LEU A 12 -12.07 8.57 -1.77
CA LEU A 12 -12.85 7.39 -1.37
C LEU A 12 -12.28 6.08 -1.88
N ILE A 13 -11.66 6.08 -3.07
CA ILE A 13 -11.23 4.86 -3.76
C ILE A 13 -9.70 4.84 -3.85
N PRO A 14 -9.02 4.08 -2.98
CA PRO A 14 -7.58 3.90 -3.05
C PRO A 14 -7.13 3.31 -4.38
N LYS A 15 -6.01 3.79 -4.91
CA LYS A 15 -5.41 3.23 -6.12
C LYS A 15 -4.84 1.84 -5.81
N LYS A 16 -5.34 0.82 -6.51
CA LYS A 16 -4.81 -0.54 -6.43
C LYS A 16 -3.36 -0.59 -6.94
N ARG A 17 -2.52 -1.32 -6.23
CA ARG A 17 -1.10 -1.57 -6.57
C ARG A 17 -0.80 -3.05 -6.38
N THR A 18 0.00 -3.61 -7.27
CA THR A 18 0.55 -4.96 -7.11
C THR A 18 1.71 -4.95 -6.12
N ILE A 19 2.02 -6.09 -5.51
CA ILE A 19 3.18 -6.22 -4.60
C ILE A 19 4.48 -5.80 -5.30
N ASN A 20 4.65 -6.17 -6.57
CA ASN A 20 5.83 -5.78 -7.36
C ASN A 20 5.95 -4.26 -7.51
N GLU A 21 4.84 -3.55 -7.77
CA GLU A 21 4.83 -2.08 -7.81
C GLU A 21 5.19 -1.45 -6.45
N LEU A 22 4.73 -2.06 -5.35
CA LEU A 22 5.03 -1.58 -3.99
C LEU A 22 6.51 -1.74 -3.68
N GLN A 23 7.10 -2.91 -3.95
CA GLN A 23 8.53 -3.19 -3.73
C GLN A 23 9.46 -2.23 -4.50
N HIS A 24 9.07 -1.81 -5.71
CA HIS A 24 9.85 -0.89 -6.54
C HIS A 24 9.47 0.59 -6.34
N SER A 25 8.53 0.89 -5.44
CA SER A 25 8.02 2.23 -5.21
C SER A 25 9.07 3.17 -4.60
N ARG A 26 8.89 4.48 -4.80
CA ARG A 26 9.71 5.51 -4.12
C ARG A 26 9.58 5.42 -2.60
N ASN A 27 8.40 5.05 -2.09
CA ASN A 27 8.14 4.94 -0.65
C ASN A 27 8.98 3.85 0.01
N MET A 28 9.12 2.68 -0.65
CA MET A 28 10.02 1.63 -0.17
C MET A 28 11.48 2.10 -0.15
N LYS A 29 11.91 2.80 -1.21
CA LYS A 29 13.29 3.30 -1.36
C LYS A 29 13.65 4.46 -0.43
N SER A 30 12.67 5.17 0.12
CA SER A 30 12.90 6.33 1.00
C SER A 30 13.12 5.97 2.46
N LEU A 31 12.87 4.73 2.87
CA LEU A 31 13.06 4.31 4.26
C LEU A 31 14.55 4.12 4.57
N GLN A 32 14.93 4.56 5.77
CA GLN A 32 16.26 4.37 6.33
C GLN A 32 16.11 3.82 7.76
N PRO A 33 16.60 2.60 8.05
CA PRO A 33 17.29 1.68 7.14
C PRO A 33 16.37 1.12 6.03
N PRO A 34 16.93 0.61 4.92
CA PRO A 34 16.14 -0.07 3.89
C PRO A 34 15.43 -1.29 4.49
N LEU A 35 14.21 -1.53 4.03
CA LEU A 35 13.44 -2.69 4.48
C LEU A 35 13.94 -4.00 3.84
N PRO A 36 13.79 -5.14 4.55
CA PRO A 36 13.94 -6.48 4.00
C PRO A 36 13.14 -6.71 2.71
N GLY A 37 13.68 -7.55 1.80
CA GLY A 37 13.11 -7.79 0.47
C GLY A 37 11.83 -8.64 0.46
N ASP A 38 11.53 -9.30 1.57
CA ASP A 38 10.29 -10.02 1.88
C ASP A 38 9.20 -9.09 2.43
N LEU A 39 9.48 -7.79 2.61
CA LEU A 39 8.48 -6.80 2.98
C LEU A 39 8.13 -5.88 1.80
N ALA A 40 6.86 -5.50 1.73
CA ALA A 40 6.38 -4.41 0.91
C ALA A 40 5.46 -3.53 1.73
N ILE A 41 5.50 -2.22 1.51
CA ILE A 41 4.65 -1.27 2.23
C ILE A 41 3.78 -0.47 1.27
N SER A 42 2.62 -0.03 1.76
CA SER A 42 1.71 0.86 1.06
C SER A 42 1.20 1.94 2.01
N PHE A 43 1.15 3.17 1.51
CA PHE A 43 0.49 4.30 2.15
C PHE A 43 -0.61 4.78 1.22
N TYR A 44 -1.84 4.86 1.72
CA TYR A 44 -2.96 5.36 0.94
C TYR A 44 -3.97 6.08 1.83
N VAL A 45 -4.71 7.00 1.22
CA VAL A 45 -5.83 7.66 1.87
C VAL A 45 -7.11 6.92 1.49
N GLN A 46 -7.96 6.71 2.48
CA GLN A 46 -9.31 6.18 2.31
C GLN A 46 -10.29 7.08 3.06
N SER A 47 -11.03 7.90 2.31
CA SER A 47 -11.88 8.96 2.86
C SER A 47 -11.05 9.93 3.72
N HIS A 48 -11.27 9.95 5.03
CA HIS A 48 -10.56 10.76 6.01
C HIS A 48 -9.50 9.96 6.77
N LYS A 49 -9.11 8.77 6.31
CA LYS A 49 -8.13 7.92 6.98
C LYS A 49 -6.86 7.80 6.16
N LEU A 50 -5.71 8.00 6.81
CA LEU A 50 -4.43 7.56 6.31
C LEU A 50 -4.22 6.11 6.76
N VAL A 51 -4.00 5.21 5.81
CA VAL A 51 -3.76 3.80 6.06
C VAL A 51 -2.32 3.46 5.70
N PHE A 52 -1.64 2.78 6.62
CA PHE A 52 -0.34 2.17 6.41
C PHE A 52 -0.51 0.65 6.42
N ALA A 53 -0.19 0.01 5.30
CA ALA A 53 -0.25 -1.44 5.16
C ALA A 53 1.16 -2.00 4.91
N VAL A 54 1.47 -3.11 5.59
CA VAL A 54 2.68 -3.90 5.46
C VAL A 54 2.30 -5.28 4.98
N TYR A 55 2.95 -5.71 3.91
CA TYR A 55 2.80 -7.02 3.31
C TYR A 55 4.06 -7.83 3.59
N HIS A 56 3.92 -8.97 4.26
CA HIS A 56 5.02 -9.89 4.54
C HIS A 56 4.92 -11.11 3.62
N ILE A 57 5.90 -11.25 2.74
CA ILE A 57 5.90 -12.22 1.64
C ILE A 57 6.47 -13.54 2.15
N LEU A 58 5.60 -14.52 2.39
CA LEU A 58 5.95 -15.76 3.10
C LEU A 58 6.58 -16.82 2.19
N SER A 59 6.28 -16.83 0.88
CA SER A 59 6.89 -17.78 -0.05
C SER A 59 6.95 -17.25 -1.48
N LYS A 60 8.12 -17.40 -2.11
CA LYS A 60 8.31 -17.38 -3.57
C LYS A 60 8.36 -18.83 -4.06
N GLU A 61 7.29 -19.61 -3.91
CA GLU A 61 7.25 -20.93 -4.52
C GLU A 61 7.09 -20.80 -6.04
N ALA A 62 7.95 -21.48 -6.79
CA ALA A 62 8.07 -21.36 -8.25
C ALA A 62 6.81 -21.79 -9.04
N GLN A 63 5.78 -22.33 -8.38
CA GLN A 63 4.60 -22.94 -9.01
C GLN A 63 3.27 -22.61 -8.27
N GLY A 64 3.25 -21.60 -7.37
CA GLY A 64 2.05 -21.27 -6.57
C GLY A 64 1.72 -19.77 -6.52
N PRO A 65 0.47 -19.40 -6.16
CA PRO A 65 0.12 -18.00 -5.91
C PRO A 65 0.93 -17.46 -4.73
N LEU A 66 1.49 -16.26 -4.90
CA LEU A 66 2.24 -15.54 -3.86
C LEU A 66 1.41 -15.44 -2.58
N LYS A 67 1.88 -16.09 -1.51
CA LYS A 67 1.27 -16.00 -0.18
C LYS A 67 1.93 -14.86 0.59
N PHE A 68 1.12 -13.98 1.14
CA PHE A 68 1.58 -12.89 1.98
C PHE A 68 0.63 -12.65 3.15
N ASP A 69 1.19 -12.26 4.28
CA ASP A 69 0.43 -11.72 5.40
C ASP A 69 0.23 -10.22 5.19
N VAL A 70 -0.87 -9.69 5.72
CA VAL A 70 -1.19 -8.26 5.67
C VAL A 70 -1.36 -7.73 7.09
N PHE A 71 -0.57 -6.72 7.42
CA PHE A 71 -0.73 -5.94 8.63
C PHE A 71 -1.11 -4.52 8.24
N GLN A 72 -2.09 -3.93 8.92
CA GLN A 72 -2.50 -2.56 8.63
C GLN A 72 -2.76 -1.76 9.90
N ALA A 73 -2.40 -0.49 9.84
CA ALA A 73 -2.73 0.52 10.83
C ALA A 73 -3.37 1.72 10.13
N GLU A 74 -4.30 2.38 10.80
CA GLU A 74 -5.01 3.54 10.25
C GLU A 74 -5.10 4.67 11.27
N SER A 75 -5.15 5.90 10.76
CA SER A 75 -5.36 7.09 11.56
C SER A 75 -6.20 8.11 10.79
N SER A 76 -7.05 8.86 11.51
CA SER A 76 -7.85 9.93 10.91
C SER A 76 -6.96 11.13 10.57
N VAL A 77 -7.12 11.67 9.37
CA VAL A 77 -6.51 12.93 8.91
C VAL A 77 -7.57 14.03 9.08
N PRO A 78 -7.37 14.98 10.02
CA PRO A 78 -8.34 16.04 10.30
C PRO A 78 -8.41 17.10 9.18
#